data_AF-A0A7W0X2P5-F1
#
_entry.id   AF-A0A7W0X2P5-F1
#
_cell.length_a   1.000
_cell.length_b   1.000
_cell.length_c   1.000
_cell.angle_alpha   90.00
_cell.angle_beta   90.00
_cell.angle_gamma   90.00
#
_symmetry.space_group_name_H-M   'P 1'
#
loop_
_entity.id
_entity.type
_entity.pdbx_description
1 polymer ?
#
loop_
_entity_poly.entity_id
_entity_poly.type
_entity_poly.pdbx_seq_one_letter_code
_entity_poly.pdbx_strand_id
1 'polypeptide(L)'
;LGWVNLPAGLQVLTHPYVLAASGFMCFVEFFTDKVPGVDSLMDTVQTFIRIPAGAILAASVFGEASTAAMVAAAILGGTLAAGSHFTKAGSRVVINTSPEPFSNWAASFSEELAVGTVLWLAFAHPLAALVVLVLLIALMIWLLPKVWRMVRGGVRRVLHWVESPVRNAPADRTNYE
;
A
#
# COMPACT_ATOMS: atom_id res chain seq x y z
N LEU A 1 6.47 20.01 -20.83
CA LEU A 1 6.22 20.97 -19.73
C LEU A 1 7.43 20.97 -18.80
N GLY A 2 8.54 21.63 -19.15
CA GLY A 2 9.84 21.60 -18.43
C GLY A 2 9.85 22.21 -17.01
N TRP A 3 8.93 21.77 -16.17
CA TRP A 3 8.68 22.27 -14.81
C TRP A 3 9.56 21.55 -13.79
N VAL A 4 10.05 20.34 -14.14
CA VAL A 4 10.94 19.52 -13.34
C VAL A 4 11.99 18.91 -14.26
N ASN A 5 13.28 19.09 -13.93
CA ASN A 5 14.37 18.40 -14.62
C ASN A 5 14.54 17.00 -14.02
N LEU A 6 14.23 15.97 -14.80
CA LEU A 6 14.34 14.58 -14.38
C LEU A 6 15.76 14.04 -14.67
N PRO A 7 16.34 13.24 -13.76
CA PRO A 7 17.54 12.45 -14.05
C PRO A 7 17.35 11.58 -15.31
N ALA A 8 18.44 11.25 -15.98
CA ALA A 8 18.41 10.44 -17.21
C ALA A 8 17.60 9.14 -17.04
N GLY A 9 17.80 8.43 -15.91
CA GLY A 9 17.09 7.19 -15.61
C GLY A 9 15.58 7.32 -15.40
N LEU A 10 15.04 8.54 -15.22
CA LEU A 10 13.61 8.80 -15.05
C LEU A 10 12.95 9.46 -16.28
N GLN A 11 13.68 9.71 -17.36
CA GLN A 11 13.13 10.37 -18.54
C GLN A 11 11.94 9.60 -19.16
N VAL A 12 11.90 8.28 -19.02
CA VAL A 12 10.78 7.43 -19.46
C VAL A 12 9.44 7.86 -18.86
N LEU A 13 9.44 8.46 -17.66
CA LEU A 13 8.21 8.94 -17.00
C LEU A 13 7.58 10.14 -17.70
N THR A 14 8.31 10.83 -18.55
CA THR A 14 7.78 11.94 -19.36
C THR A 14 7.04 11.45 -20.61
N HIS A 15 7.16 10.16 -20.95
CA HIS A 15 6.56 9.60 -22.15
C HIS A 15 5.02 9.65 -22.04
N PRO A 16 4.30 10.19 -23.05
CA PRO A 16 2.85 10.36 -22.99
C PRO A 16 2.08 9.07 -22.66
N TYR A 17 2.50 7.93 -23.21
CA TYR A 17 1.89 6.63 -22.88
C TYR A 17 2.07 6.22 -21.41
N VAL A 18 3.22 6.53 -20.81
CA VAL A 18 3.47 6.21 -19.39
C VAL A 18 2.61 7.09 -18.50
N LEU A 19 2.52 8.39 -18.82
CA LEU A 19 1.64 9.34 -18.12
C LEU A 19 0.15 8.98 -18.27
N ALA A 20 -0.27 8.58 -19.47
CA ALA A 20 -1.65 8.17 -19.73
C ALA A 20 -1.99 6.88 -18.97
N ALA A 21 -1.10 5.88 -18.97
CA ALA A 21 -1.31 4.64 -18.24
C ALA A 21 -1.33 4.86 -16.72
N SER A 22 -0.39 5.65 -16.18
CA SER A 22 -0.36 5.95 -14.74
C SER A 22 -1.55 6.79 -14.30
N GLY A 23 -1.95 7.78 -15.10
CA GLY A 23 -3.16 8.56 -14.89
C GLY A 23 -4.43 7.71 -14.92
N PHE A 24 -4.54 6.78 -15.87
CA PHE A 24 -5.65 5.84 -15.93
C PHE A 24 -5.69 4.90 -14.71
N MET A 25 -4.55 4.34 -14.30
CA MET A 25 -4.48 3.51 -13.09
C MET A 25 -4.86 4.30 -11.83
N CYS A 26 -4.38 5.54 -11.71
CA CYS A 26 -4.76 6.43 -10.61
C CYS A 26 -6.26 6.72 -10.61
N PHE A 27 -6.85 6.97 -11.78
CA PHE A 27 -8.29 7.16 -11.93
C PHE A 27 -9.06 5.92 -11.49
N VAL A 28 -8.68 4.72 -11.94
CA VAL A 28 -9.31 3.47 -11.50
C VAL A 28 -9.18 3.30 -9.99
N GLU A 29 -7.99 3.51 -9.42
CA GLU A 29 -7.74 3.39 -7.98
C GLU A 29 -8.65 4.31 -7.14
N PHE A 30 -8.83 5.55 -7.58
CA PHE A 30 -9.73 6.52 -6.95
C PHE A 30 -11.17 5.98 -6.80
N PHE A 31 -11.70 5.27 -7.80
CA PHE A 31 -13.06 4.70 -7.70
C PHE A 31 -13.07 3.38 -6.94
N THR A 32 -12.06 2.53 -7.11
CA THR A 32 -12.02 1.24 -6.40
C THR A 32 -11.92 1.42 -4.90
N ASP A 33 -11.19 2.44 -4.42
CA ASP A 33 -11.02 2.75 -3.00
C ASP A 33 -12.32 3.11 -2.28
N LYS A 34 -13.40 3.40 -3.03
CA LYS A 34 -14.71 3.80 -2.49
C LYS A 34 -15.66 2.61 -2.30
N VAL A 35 -15.32 1.43 -2.82
CA VAL A 35 -16.15 0.22 -2.75
C VAL A 35 -15.46 -0.84 -1.88
N PRO A 36 -16.01 -1.14 -0.68
CA PRO A 36 -15.44 -2.14 0.22
C PRO A 36 -15.31 -3.51 -0.47
N GLY A 37 -14.15 -4.15 -0.34
CA GLY A 37 -13.83 -5.45 -0.94
C GLY A 37 -13.23 -5.35 -2.33
N VAL A 38 -13.67 -4.41 -3.17
CA VAL A 38 -13.02 -4.11 -4.46
C VAL A 38 -11.66 -3.46 -4.21
N ASP A 39 -11.57 -2.57 -3.23
CA ASP A 39 -10.33 -1.99 -2.72
C ASP A 39 -9.26 -3.06 -2.40
N SER A 40 -9.67 -4.10 -1.70
CA SER A 40 -8.79 -5.17 -1.21
C SER A 40 -8.31 -6.07 -2.34
N LEU A 41 -9.16 -6.34 -3.34
CA LEU A 41 -8.77 -7.08 -4.54
C LEU A 41 -7.75 -6.27 -5.36
N MET A 42 -8.01 -4.97 -5.52
CA MET A 42 -7.10 -4.07 -6.23
C MET A 42 -5.75 -3.96 -5.52
N ASP A 43 -5.75 -3.82 -4.19
CA ASP A 43 -4.53 -3.81 -3.37
C ASP A 43 -3.72 -5.12 -3.51
N THR A 44 -4.41 -6.26 -3.68
CA THR A 44 -3.75 -7.55 -3.93
C THR A 44 -2.98 -7.53 -5.25
N VAL A 45 -3.61 -7.07 -6.32
CA VAL A 45 -2.96 -6.91 -7.63
C VAL A 45 -1.80 -5.92 -7.54
N GLN A 46 -2.01 -4.77 -6.89
CA GLN A 46 -1.01 -3.72 -6.77
C GLN A 46 0.18 -4.11 -5.90
N THR A 47 0.06 -5.13 -5.04
CA THR A 47 1.21 -5.66 -4.28
C THR A 47 2.36 -6.06 -5.21
N PHE A 48 2.05 -6.69 -6.35
CA PHE A 48 3.04 -7.16 -7.32
C PHE A 48 3.53 -6.07 -8.28
N ILE A 49 2.83 -4.95 -8.36
CA ILE A 49 3.14 -3.87 -9.29
C ILE A 49 3.84 -2.74 -8.55
N ARG A 50 3.22 -2.22 -7.49
CA ARG A 50 3.67 -1.04 -6.74
C ARG A 50 5.00 -1.26 -6.02
N ILE A 51 5.20 -2.43 -5.41
CA ILE A 51 6.43 -2.69 -4.63
C ILE A 51 7.65 -2.78 -5.56
N PRO A 52 7.63 -3.61 -6.63
CA PRO A 52 8.74 -3.61 -7.60
C PRO A 52 8.90 -2.27 -8.31
N ALA A 53 7.79 -1.61 -8.70
CA ALA A 53 7.85 -0.30 -9.33
C ALA A 53 8.52 0.74 -8.43
N GLY A 54 8.19 0.78 -7.13
CA GLY A 54 8.81 1.70 -6.17
C GLY A 54 10.32 1.46 -6.02
N ALA A 55 10.76 0.21 -5.99
CA ALA A 55 12.18 -0.15 -5.97
C ALA A 55 12.88 0.30 -7.25
N ILE A 56 12.31 0.00 -8.42
CA ILE A 56 12.87 0.36 -9.73
C ILE A 56 12.95 1.87 -9.87
N LEU A 57 11.88 2.61 -9.54
CA LEU A 57 11.84 4.07 -9.63
C LEU A 57 12.92 4.73 -8.76
N ALA A 58 13.10 4.25 -7.52
CA ALA A 58 14.15 4.78 -6.67
C ALA A 58 15.56 4.46 -7.20
N ALA A 59 15.79 3.26 -7.73
CA ALA A 59 17.04 2.89 -8.37
C ALA A 59 17.33 3.77 -9.61
N SER A 60 16.30 4.05 -10.42
CA SER A 60 16.37 4.85 -11.64
C SER A 60 16.80 6.30 -11.41
N VAL A 61 16.57 6.87 -10.22
CA VAL A 61 17.11 8.19 -9.85
C VAL A 61 18.64 8.19 -9.94
N PHE A 62 19.28 7.07 -9.62
CA PHE A 62 20.72 6.89 -9.56
C PHE A 62 21.27 6.06 -10.73
N GLY A 63 20.57 6.02 -11.87
CA GLY A 63 20.93 5.16 -13.01
C GLY A 63 22.32 5.37 -13.61
N GLU A 64 22.96 6.52 -13.36
CA GLU A 64 24.33 6.83 -13.78
C GLU A 64 25.36 6.72 -12.64
N ALA A 65 24.91 6.37 -11.42
CA ALA A 65 25.76 6.21 -10.26
C ALA A 65 26.34 4.78 -10.18
N SER A 66 27.07 4.50 -9.09
CA SER A 66 27.58 3.15 -8.84
C SER A 66 26.44 2.15 -8.64
N THR A 67 26.68 0.88 -8.99
CA THR A 67 25.74 -0.22 -8.73
C THR A 67 25.33 -0.29 -7.25
N ALA A 68 26.25 -0.01 -6.33
CA ALA A 68 25.96 0.03 -4.90
C ALA A 68 24.92 1.11 -4.54
N ALA A 69 25.03 2.30 -5.13
CA ALA A 69 24.06 3.38 -4.90
C ALA A 69 22.67 3.03 -5.47
N MET A 70 22.63 2.44 -6.68
CA MET A 70 21.38 1.98 -7.29
C MET A 70 20.68 0.91 -6.43
N VAL A 71 21.42 -0.09 -5.95
CA VAL A 71 20.86 -1.14 -5.09
C VAL A 71 20.40 -0.58 -3.75
N ALA A 72 21.17 0.32 -3.13
CA ALA A 72 20.74 0.98 -1.89
C ALA A 72 19.44 1.77 -2.08
N ALA A 73 19.33 2.53 -3.17
CA ALA A 73 18.11 3.25 -3.52
C ALA A 73 16.94 2.30 -3.80
N ALA A 74 17.18 1.18 -4.51
CA ALA A 74 16.17 0.16 -4.77
C ALA A 74 15.60 -0.43 -3.47
N ILE A 75 16.48 -0.77 -2.52
CA ILE A 75 16.09 -1.32 -1.22
C ILE A 75 15.27 -0.29 -0.44
N LEU A 76 15.72 0.96 -0.37
CA LEU A 76 15.01 2.02 0.34
C LEU A 76 13.64 2.29 -0.30
N GLY A 77 13.60 2.50 -1.62
CA GLY A 77 12.35 2.74 -2.36
C GLY A 77 11.37 1.58 -2.27
N GLY A 78 11.85 0.35 -2.45
CA GLY A 78 11.05 -0.86 -2.31
C GLY A 78 10.51 -1.04 -0.89
N THR A 79 11.31 -0.77 0.13
CA THR A 79 10.89 -0.85 1.54
C THR A 79 9.83 0.20 1.87
N LEU A 80 10.00 1.44 1.40
CA LEU A 80 9.01 2.51 1.59
C LEU A 80 7.70 2.21 0.85
N ALA A 81 7.79 1.70 -0.38
CA ALA A 81 6.62 1.28 -1.16
C ALA A 81 5.87 0.13 -0.49
N ALA A 82 6.59 -0.92 -0.07
CA ALA A 82 6.00 -2.05 0.66
C ALA A 82 5.38 -1.62 1.98
N GLY A 83 6.09 -0.83 2.79
CA GLY A 83 5.61 -0.37 4.08
C GLY A 83 4.35 0.50 3.96
N SER A 84 4.31 1.42 2.99
CA SER A 84 3.13 2.25 2.72
C SER A 84 1.96 1.39 2.25
N HIS A 85 2.21 0.45 1.33
CA HIS A 85 1.19 -0.46 0.79
C HIS A 85 0.57 -1.35 1.87
N PHE A 86 1.40 -2.01 2.70
CA PHE A 86 0.90 -2.85 3.77
C PHE A 86 0.22 -2.07 4.89
N THR A 87 0.64 -0.82 5.12
CA THR A 87 -0.05 0.08 6.06
C THR A 87 -1.45 0.42 5.56
N LYS A 88 -1.60 0.78 4.27
CA LYS A 88 -2.90 1.01 3.61
C LYS A 88 -3.77 -0.25 3.67
N ALA A 89 -3.31 -1.34 3.06
CA ALA A 89 -4.08 -2.59 2.98
C ALA A 89 -4.50 -3.11 4.36
N GLY A 90 -3.60 -3.05 5.35
CA GLY A 90 -3.93 -3.49 6.70
C GLY A 90 -4.87 -2.52 7.45
N SER A 91 -4.80 -1.21 7.19
CA SER A 91 -5.79 -0.25 7.72
C SER A 91 -7.18 -0.51 7.13
N ARG A 92 -7.26 -0.87 5.84
CA ARG A 92 -8.53 -1.24 5.17
C ARG A 92 -9.17 -2.48 5.78
N VAL A 93 -8.39 -3.49 6.17
CA VAL A 93 -8.93 -4.65 6.92
C VAL A 93 -9.62 -4.21 8.20
N VAL A 94 -9.07 -3.21 8.90
CA VAL A 94 -9.68 -2.68 10.13
C VAL A 94 -10.91 -1.83 9.82
N ILE A 95 -10.84 -0.92 8.85
CA ILE A 95 -11.95 -0.05 8.47
C ILE A 95 -13.14 -0.86 7.92
N ASN A 96 -12.87 -1.88 7.11
CA ASN A 96 -13.89 -2.75 6.52
C ASN A 96 -14.58 -3.67 7.55
N THR A 97 -14.15 -3.69 8.81
CA THR A 97 -14.94 -4.34 9.88
C THR A 97 -16.20 -3.56 10.24
N SER A 98 -16.28 -2.27 9.91
CA SER A 98 -17.48 -1.44 10.02
C SER A 98 -17.99 -1.09 8.62
N PRO A 99 -19.19 -1.56 8.21
CA PRO A 99 -19.70 -1.37 6.84
C PRO A 99 -20.23 0.05 6.56
N GLU A 100 -19.78 1.07 7.30
CA GLU A 100 -20.22 2.45 7.09
C GLU A 100 -19.39 3.12 5.98
N PRO A 101 -20.02 3.56 4.88
CA PRO A 101 -19.33 4.09 3.71
C PRO A 101 -18.50 5.34 4.02
N PHE A 102 -18.91 6.12 5.03
CA PHE A 102 -18.26 7.36 5.41
C PHE A 102 -16.81 7.16 5.87
N SER A 103 -16.53 6.10 6.64
CA SER A 103 -15.17 5.83 7.15
C SER A 103 -14.21 5.45 6.03
N ASN A 104 -14.67 4.64 5.06
CA ASN A 104 -13.89 4.28 3.87
C ASN A 104 -13.61 5.49 2.99
N TRP A 105 -14.62 6.34 2.78
CA TRP A 105 -14.44 7.55 1.99
C TRP A 105 -13.51 8.54 2.67
N ALA A 106 -13.69 8.80 3.97
CA ALA A 106 -12.83 9.70 4.73
C ALA A 106 -11.37 9.22 4.70
N ALA A 107 -11.12 7.92 4.86
CA ALA A 107 -9.79 7.34 4.76
C ALA A 107 -9.19 7.52 3.35
N SER A 108 -9.94 7.14 2.31
CA SER A 108 -9.52 7.28 0.90
C SER A 108 -9.18 8.72 0.53
N PHE A 109 -10.05 9.69 0.85
CA PHE A 109 -9.78 11.10 0.56
C PHE A 109 -8.61 11.65 1.38
N SER A 110 -8.45 11.21 2.62
CA SER A 110 -7.30 11.63 3.45
C SER A 110 -5.98 11.11 2.87
N GLU A 111 -5.97 9.89 2.34
CA GLU A 111 -4.81 9.31 1.65
C GLU A 111 -4.43 10.13 0.41
N GLU A 112 -5.40 10.46 -0.44
CA GLU A 112 -5.18 11.25 -1.66
C GLU A 112 -4.67 12.67 -1.33
N LEU A 113 -5.27 13.33 -0.35
CA LEU A 113 -4.82 14.64 0.13
C LEU A 113 -3.40 14.58 0.71
N ALA A 114 -3.08 13.53 1.48
CA ALA A 114 -1.75 13.34 2.03
C ALA A 114 -0.71 13.16 0.93
N VAL A 115 -0.98 12.30 -0.06
CA VAL A 115 -0.09 12.09 -1.22
C VAL A 115 0.12 13.40 -2.00
N GLY A 116 -0.97 14.10 -2.32
CA GLY A 116 -0.90 15.39 -3.02
C GLY A 116 -0.09 16.43 -2.23
N THR A 117 -0.28 16.49 -0.92
CA THR A 117 0.43 17.42 -0.03
C THR A 117 1.92 17.10 0.03
N VAL A 118 2.30 15.83 0.18
CA VAL A 118 3.70 15.41 0.21
C VAL A 118 4.39 15.68 -1.12
N LEU A 119 3.73 15.39 -2.25
CA LEU A 119 4.26 15.69 -3.58
C LEU A 119 4.44 17.20 -3.79
N TRP A 120 3.46 18.01 -3.39
CA TRP A 120 3.58 19.46 -3.46
C TRP A 120 4.73 19.98 -2.59
N LEU A 121 4.86 19.51 -1.35
CA LEU A 121 5.97 19.84 -0.46
C LEU A 121 7.32 19.44 -1.06
N ALA A 122 7.40 18.28 -1.72
CA ALA A 122 8.66 17.82 -2.31
C ALA A 122 9.21 18.80 -3.35
N PHE A 123 8.34 19.52 -4.08
CA PHE A 123 8.74 20.54 -5.04
C PHE A 123 8.88 21.94 -4.42
N ALA A 124 7.93 22.35 -3.58
CA ALA A 124 7.88 23.71 -3.04
C ALA A 124 8.85 23.91 -1.86
N HIS A 125 8.97 22.92 -0.98
CA HIS A 125 9.72 22.99 0.28
C HIS A 125 10.43 21.65 0.58
N PRO A 126 11.54 21.31 -0.12
CA PRO A 126 12.17 19.99 -0.03
C PRO A 126 12.58 19.56 1.39
N LEU A 127 13.05 20.50 2.21
CA LEU A 127 13.40 20.22 3.61
C LEU A 127 12.17 19.88 4.45
N ALA A 128 11.05 20.58 4.24
CA ALA A 128 9.80 20.26 4.92
C ALA A 128 9.26 18.89 4.48
N ALA A 129 9.36 18.57 3.18
CA ALA A 129 9.01 17.25 2.66
C ALA A 129 9.85 16.14 3.31
N LEU A 130 11.15 16.36 3.50
CA LEU A 130 12.03 15.41 4.18
C LEU A 130 11.62 15.19 5.64
N VAL A 131 11.31 16.26 6.38
CA VAL A 131 10.80 16.16 7.76
C VAL A 131 9.50 15.35 7.79
N VAL A 132 8.55 15.68 6.91
CA VAL A 132 7.28 14.94 6.80
C VAL A 132 7.51 13.47 6.45
N LEU A 133 8.41 13.17 5.52
CA LEU A 133 8.77 11.79 5.16
C LEU A 133 9.31 11.02 6.36
N VAL A 134 10.22 11.61 7.15
CA VAL A 134 10.76 10.98 8.36
C VAL A 134 9.65 10.71 9.38
N LEU A 135 8.72 11.65 9.56
CA LEU A 135 7.56 11.46 10.43
C LEU A 135 6.64 10.34 9.95
N LEU A 136 6.38 10.27 8.64
CA LEU A 136 5.60 9.18 8.04
C LEU A 136 6.27 7.82 8.20
N ILE A 137 7.60 7.75 8.04
CA ILE A 137 8.38 6.52 8.30
C ILE A 137 8.28 6.13 9.77
N ALA A 138 8.43 7.07 10.69
CA ALA A 138 8.29 6.80 12.13
C ALA A 138 6.88 6.30 12.48
N LEU A 139 5.85 6.94 11.91
CA LEU A 139 4.45 6.51 12.06
C LEU A 139 4.24 5.10 11.50
N MET A 140 4.79 4.80 10.32
CA MET A 140 4.71 3.49 9.69
C MET A 140 5.38 2.40 10.55
N ILE A 141 6.60 2.65 11.03
CA ILE A 141 7.33 1.72 11.93
C ILE A 141 6.51 1.44 13.19
N TRP A 142 5.80 2.44 13.72
CA TRP A 142 4.96 2.29 14.89
C TRP A 142 3.62 1.58 14.61
N LEU A 143 3.00 1.85 13.45
CA LEU A 143 1.67 1.37 13.10
C LEU A 143 1.69 -0.06 12.55
N LEU A 144 2.68 -0.39 11.72
CA LEU A 144 2.76 -1.66 11.00
C LEU A 144 2.72 -2.89 11.95
N PRO A 145 3.43 -2.93 13.10
CA PRO A 145 3.34 -4.04 14.04
C PRO A 145 1.96 -4.17 14.70
N LYS A 146 1.22 -3.07 14.84
CA LYS A 146 -0.13 -3.08 15.43
C LYS A 146 -1.13 -3.67 14.44
N VAL A 147 -1.10 -3.17 13.22
CA VAL A 147 -1.94 -3.62 12.12
C VAL A 147 -1.69 -5.10 11.84
N TRP A 148 -0.42 -5.52 11.76
CA TRP A 148 -0.06 -6.92 11.57
C TRP A 148 -0.61 -7.85 12.66
N ARG A 149 -0.54 -7.44 13.93
CA ARG A 149 -1.11 -8.22 15.05
C ARG A 149 -2.63 -8.34 14.96
N MET A 150 -3.32 -7.27 14.57
CA MET A 150 -4.77 -7.26 14.39
C MET A 150 -5.20 -8.20 13.26
N VAL A 151 -4.54 -8.10 12.09
CA VAL A 151 -4.79 -8.99 10.94
C VAL A 151 -4.52 -10.45 11.30
N ARG A 152 -3.37 -10.75 11.91
CA ARG A 152 -3.02 -12.12 12.34
C ARG A 152 -4.02 -12.69 13.35
N GLY A 153 -4.53 -11.86 14.26
CA GLY A 153 -5.56 -12.24 15.22
C GLY A 153 -6.90 -12.56 14.53
N GLY A 154 -7.31 -11.74 13.57
CA GLY A 154 -8.52 -11.96 12.76
C GLY A 154 -8.46 -13.26 11.98
N VAL A 155 -7.37 -13.50 11.24
CA VAL A 155 -7.16 -14.72 10.45
C VAL A 155 -7.22 -15.97 11.32
N ARG A 156 -6.55 -15.96 12.50
CA ARG A 156 -6.59 -17.11 13.43
C ARG A 156 -8.00 -17.44 13.91
N ARG A 157 -8.84 -16.43 14.17
CA ARG A 157 -10.24 -16.65 14.58
C ARG A 157 -11.07 -17.28 13.48
N VAL A 158 -10.90 -16.82 12.24
CA VAL A 158 -11.59 -17.40 11.07
C VAL A 158 -11.16 -18.85 10.85
N LEU A 159 -9.85 -19.13 10.90
CA LEU A 159 -9.33 -20.49 10.75
C LEU A 159 -9.86 -21.44 11.84
N HIS A 160 -9.87 -21.01 13.11
CA HIS A 160 -10.47 -21.81 14.19
C HIS A 160 -11.97 -22.05 14.02
N TRP A 161 -12.71 -21.06 13.48
CA TRP A 161 -14.13 -21.23 13.15
C TRP A 161 -14.33 -22.26 12.05
N VAL A 162 -13.47 -22.29 11.03
CA VAL A 162 -13.53 -23.26 9.92
C VAL A 162 -13.14 -24.67 10.37
N GLU A 163 -12.23 -24.82 11.34
CA GLU A 163 -11.83 -26.13 11.89
C GLU A 163 -12.84 -26.71 12.91
N SER A 164 -13.66 -25.86 13.53
CA SER A 164 -14.62 -26.27 14.57
C SER A 164 -15.79 -27.21 14.15
N PRO A 165 -16.28 -27.25 12.90
CA PRO A 165 -17.35 -28.16 12.48
C PRO A 165 -16.90 -29.64 12.43
N VAL A 166 -15.60 -29.90 12.27
CA VAL A 166 -15.06 -31.27 12.12
C VAL A 166 -14.91 -31.98 13.47
N ARG A 167 -14.73 -31.23 14.57
CA ARG A 167 -14.47 -31.79 15.91
C ARG A 167 -15.73 -32.12 16.72
N ASN A 168 -16.89 -31.60 16.30
CA ASN A 168 -18.16 -31.76 17.01
C ASN A 168 -19.15 -32.69 16.30
N ALA A 169 -18.71 -33.48 15.32
CA ALA A 169 -19.55 -34.54 14.77
C ALA A 169 -19.90 -35.51 15.92
N PRO A 170 -21.20 -35.72 16.22
CA PRO A 170 -21.59 -36.61 17.30
C PRO A 170 -21.04 -38.00 17.00
N ALA A 171 -20.27 -38.56 17.95
CA ALA A 171 -19.93 -39.97 17.91
C ALA A 171 -21.25 -40.74 17.86
N ASP A 172 -21.44 -41.44 16.75
CA ASP A 172 -22.55 -42.33 16.50
C ASP A 172 -22.85 -43.17 17.75
N ARG A 173 -24.00 -42.91 18.38
CA ARG A 173 -24.55 -43.72 19.46
C ARG A 173 -25.49 -44.78 18.86
N THR A 174 -25.05 -45.58 17.91
CA THR A 174 -25.72 -46.85 17.58
C THR A 174 -25.27 -47.90 18.59
N ASN A 175 -25.89 -47.90 19.77
CA ASN A 175 -25.76 -48.99 20.74
C ASN A 175 -26.95 -49.04 21.70
N TYR A 176 -28.19 -48.96 21.20
CA TYR A 176 -29.38 -49.46 21.91
C TYR A 176 -30.47 -49.80 20.89
N GLU A 177 -30.52 -51.06 20.45
CA GLU A 177 -31.73 -51.88 20.23
C GLU A 177 -31.37 -53.25 19.63
#